data_AF-A0A2R6T6V6-F1
#
_entry.id   AF-A0A2R6T6V6-F1
#
_cell.length_a   1.000
_cell.length_b   1.000
_cell.length_c   1.000
_cell.angle_alpha   90.00
_cell.angle_beta   90.00
_cell.angle_gamma   90.00
#
_symmetry.space_group_name_H-M   'P 1'
#
loop_
_entity.id
_entity.type
_entity.pdbx_description
1 polymer ?
#
loop_
_entity_poly.entity_id
_entity_poly.type
_entity_poly.pdbx_seq_one_letter_code
_entity_poly.pdbx_strand_id
1 'polypeptide(L)'
;MSTCRRTGNIIKFNTNGMLFDEEIMEKAIEEKGYSIAFSMDGATPLTNNSIRKGSKMNYVLDTINKIQNKKETKNSQLLKLEVVFVGMSRNIEELL
;
A
#
# COMPACT_ATOMS: atom_id res chain seq x y z
N MET A 1 1.51 14.70 -16.62
CA MET A 1 2.68 13.84 -16.37
C MET A 1 3.43 14.34 -15.15
N SER A 2 3.63 13.48 -14.17
CA SER A 2 4.43 13.77 -12.97
C SER A 2 5.92 14.03 -13.32
N THR A 3 6.61 14.92 -12.58
CA THR A 3 8.04 15.24 -12.78
C THR A 3 8.92 13.99 -12.79
N CYS A 4 8.60 13.10 -11.87
CA CYS A 4 9.08 11.75 -11.66
C CYS A 4 9.12 10.85 -12.90
N ARG A 5 8.15 10.98 -13.83
CA ARG A 5 8.06 10.13 -15.02
C ARG A 5 9.04 10.51 -16.11
N ARG A 6 9.53 11.75 -16.10
CA ARG A 6 10.43 12.30 -17.14
C ARG A 6 11.79 11.61 -17.17
N THR A 7 12.16 10.90 -16.11
CA THR A 7 13.46 10.25 -15.99
C THR A 7 13.43 8.75 -16.28
N GLY A 8 12.25 8.16 -16.56
CA GLY A 8 12.10 6.72 -16.81
C GLY A 8 12.31 5.82 -15.58
N ASN A 9 12.37 6.40 -14.38
CA ASN A 9 12.62 5.65 -13.14
C ASN A 9 11.36 4.97 -12.60
N ILE A 10 11.55 3.83 -11.93
CA ILE A 10 10.54 3.22 -11.07
C ILE A 10 10.56 3.97 -9.73
N ILE A 11 9.39 4.36 -9.25
CA ILE A 11 9.26 5.09 -7.99
C ILE A 11 8.48 4.27 -7.00
N LYS A 12 9.01 4.19 -5.78
CA LYS A 12 8.38 3.48 -4.67
C LYS A 12 7.91 4.49 -3.62
N PHE A 13 6.64 4.38 -3.22
CA PHE A 13 6.07 5.13 -2.11
C PHE A 13 5.81 4.21 -0.94
N ASN A 14 6.22 4.62 0.26
CA ASN A 14 5.82 3.96 1.50
C ASN A 14 4.72 4.80 2.15
N THR A 15 3.62 4.16 2.54
CA THR A 15 2.45 4.85 3.11
C THR A 15 1.80 4.02 4.22
N ASN A 16 1.12 4.70 5.15
CA ASN A 16 0.25 4.03 6.13
C ASN A 16 -1.15 3.71 5.57
N GLY A 17 -1.44 4.11 4.33
CA GLY A 17 -2.69 3.82 3.61
C GLY A 17 -3.91 4.65 4.03
N MET A 18 -3.81 5.51 5.05
CA MET A 18 -4.99 6.16 5.63
C MET A 18 -5.58 7.31 4.80
N LEU A 19 -4.78 7.89 3.90
CA LEU A 19 -5.17 9.00 3.03
C LEU A 19 -5.26 8.56 1.57
N PHE A 20 -5.38 7.26 1.31
CA PHE A 20 -5.36 6.71 -0.04
C PHE A 20 -6.80 6.60 -0.57
N ASP A 21 -7.32 7.72 -1.05
CA ASP A 21 -8.67 7.82 -1.59
C ASP A 21 -8.75 7.43 -3.08
N GLU A 22 -9.96 7.53 -3.66
CA GLU A 22 -10.22 7.13 -5.04
C GLU A 22 -9.45 7.95 -6.08
N GLU A 23 -9.27 9.25 -5.83
CA GLU A 23 -8.52 10.12 -6.73
C GLU A 23 -7.03 9.72 -6.76
N ILE A 24 -6.44 9.47 -5.58
CA ILE A 24 -5.05 9.02 -5.48
C ILE A 24 -4.88 7.63 -6.07
N MET A 25 -5.84 6.72 -5.84
CA MET A 25 -5.85 5.37 -6.43
C MET A 25 -5.84 5.44 -7.96
N GLU A 26 -6.70 6.24 -8.56
CA GLU A 26 -6.79 6.34 -10.02
C GLU A 26 -5.52 6.92 -10.63
N LYS A 27 -4.99 7.99 -10.05
CA LYS A 27 -3.70 8.56 -10.46
C LYS A 27 -2.56 7.53 -10.37
N ALA A 28 -2.51 6.75 -9.29
CA ALA A 28 -1.47 5.74 -9.11
C ALA A 28 -1.57 4.58 -10.11
N ILE A 29 -2.79 4.18 -10.51
CA ILE A 29 -3.00 3.09 -11.48
C ILE A 29 -2.71 3.55 -12.91
N GLU A 30 -3.05 4.79 -13.26
CA GLU A 30 -2.84 5.36 -14.59
C GLU A 30 -1.38 5.71 -14.86
N GLU A 31 -0.70 6.19 -13.84
CA GLU A 31 0.72 6.50 -13.92
C GLU A 31 1.54 5.21 -13.83
N LYS A 32 1.92 4.67 -14.99
CA LYS A 32 2.87 3.55 -15.11
C LYS A 32 4.20 3.88 -14.39
N GLY A 33 4.74 2.92 -13.64
CA GLY A 33 6.09 3.02 -13.04
C GLY A 33 6.12 3.18 -11.52
N TYR A 34 5.02 2.92 -10.81
CA TYR A 34 4.96 3.02 -9.35
C TYR A 34 4.95 1.65 -8.64
N SER A 35 5.56 1.62 -7.46
CA SER A 35 5.33 0.62 -6.42
C SER A 35 4.78 1.32 -5.18
N ILE A 36 3.72 0.78 -4.57
CA ILE A 36 3.17 1.27 -3.31
C ILE A 36 3.40 0.20 -2.25
N ALA A 37 4.12 0.57 -1.21
CA ALA A 37 4.33 -0.23 -0.03
C ALA A 37 3.46 0.29 1.12
N PHE A 38 2.58 -0.55 1.63
CA PHE A 38 1.75 -0.27 2.79
C PHE A 38 2.47 -0.74 4.06
N SER A 39 2.68 0.17 5.00
CA SER A 39 3.29 -0.16 6.29
C SER A 39 2.26 -0.81 7.22
N MET A 40 2.46 -2.09 7.52
CA MET A 40 1.66 -2.87 8.46
C MET A 40 2.58 -3.62 9.40
N ASP A 41 2.40 -3.46 10.72
CA ASP A 41 3.27 -4.05 11.75
C ASP A 41 2.50 -5.02 12.64
N GLY A 42 1.43 -5.61 12.11
CA GLY A 42 0.68 -6.72 12.70
C GLY A 42 -0.16 -7.41 11.62
N ALA A 43 -0.35 -8.73 11.76
CA ALA A 43 -1.23 -9.53 10.92
C ALA A 43 -2.70 -9.41 11.35
N THR A 44 -2.97 -8.87 12.55
CA THR A 44 -4.32 -8.61 13.05
C THR A 44 -4.59 -7.12 13.23
N PRO A 45 -5.85 -6.65 13.10
CA PRO A 45 -6.20 -5.26 13.38
C PRO A 45 -5.87 -4.84 14.80
N LEU A 46 -6.02 -5.76 15.77
CA LEU A 46 -5.68 -5.52 17.16
C LEU A 46 -4.19 -5.18 17.30
N THR A 47 -3.31 -6.04 16.79
CA THR A 47 -1.87 -5.87 16.90
C THR A 47 -1.39 -4.67 16.08
N ASN A 48 -1.77 -4.59 14.80
CA ASN A 48 -1.34 -3.51 13.92
C ASN A 48 -1.77 -2.13 14.45
N ASN A 49 -3.03 -1.96 14.83
CA ASN A 49 -3.53 -0.65 15.28
C ASN A 49 -2.96 -0.26 16.65
N SER A 50 -2.59 -1.25 17.49
CA SER A 50 -1.91 -0.97 18.76
C SER A 50 -0.46 -0.47 18.58
N ILE A 51 0.21 -0.93 17.53
CA ILE A 51 1.59 -0.54 17.18
C ILE A 51 1.58 0.76 16.38
N ARG A 52 0.77 0.81 15.31
CA ARG A 52 0.67 1.93 14.37
C ARG A 52 -0.49 2.84 14.77
N LYS A 53 -0.23 3.75 15.71
CA LYS A 53 -1.23 4.76 16.14
C LYS A 53 -1.82 5.49 14.93
N GLY A 54 -3.16 5.56 14.89
CA GLY A 54 -3.91 6.20 13.80
C GLY A 54 -4.10 5.32 12.56
N SER A 55 -3.51 4.13 12.49
CA SER A 55 -3.82 3.14 11.46
C SER A 55 -5.16 2.46 11.74
N LYS A 56 -5.86 2.09 10.67
CA LYS A 56 -7.04 1.24 10.69
C LYS A 56 -6.80 0.10 9.70
N MET A 57 -6.27 -1.03 10.16
CA MET A 57 -5.85 -2.14 9.28
C MET A 57 -6.94 -2.56 8.28
N ASN A 58 -8.18 -2.75 8.73
CA ASN A 58 -9.28 -3.14 7.83
C ASN A 58 -9.49 -2.13 6.70
N TYR A 59 -9.41 -0.83 6.98
CA TYR A 59 -9.50 0.21 5.95
C TYR A 59 -8.34 0.12 4.94
N VAL A 60 -7.13 -0.17 5.42
CA VAL A 60 -5.96 -0.34 4.54
C VAL A 60 -6.12 -1.59 3.67
N LEU A 61 -6.58 -2.72 4.22
CA LEU A 61 -6.86 -3.94 3.46
C LEU A 61 -7.96 -3.73 2.41
N ASP A 62 -9.05 -3.06 2.77
CA ASP A 62 -10.12 -2.69 1.84
C ASP A 62 -9.59 -1.80 0.70
N THR A 63 -8.69 -0.89 1.02
CA THR A 63 -8.03 -0.03 0.03
C THR A 63 -7.15 -0.84 -0.91
N ILE A 64 -6.33 -1.76 -0.39
CA ILE A 64 -5.49 -2.66 -1.20
C ILE A 64 -6.36 -3.50 -2.14
N ASN A 65 -7.45 -4.07 -1.63
CA ASN A 65 -8.40 -4.86 -2.42
C ASN A 65 -9.04 -4.03 -3.55
N LYS A 66 -9.44 -2.78 -3.27
CA LYS A 66 -9.98 -1.87 -4.29
C LYS A 66 -8.95 -1.58 -5.39
N ILE A 67 -7.68 -1.34 -5.02
CA ILE A 67 -6.61 -1.11 -6.01
C ILE A 67 -6.40 -2.36 -6.86
N GLN A 68 -6.36 -3.54 -6.24
CA GLN A 68 -6.18 -4.80 -6.95
C GLN A 68 -7.30 -5.04 -7.96
N ASN A 69 -8.56 -4.89 -7.54
CA ASN A 69 -9.71 -5.02 -8.43
C ASN A 69 -9.66 -4.01 -9.59
N LYS A 70 -9.33 -2.74 -9.32
CA LYS A 70 -9.20 -1.71 -10.38
C LYS A 70 -8.04 -1.98 -11.34
N LYS A 71 -6.92 -2.56 -10.86
CA LYS A 71 -5.81 -2.97 -11.71
C LYS A 71 -6.22 -4.07 -12.69
N GLU A 72 -6.98 -5.05 -12.20
CA GLU A 72 -7.49 -6.17 -13.02
C GLU A 72 -8.43 -5.64 -14.11
N THR A 73 -9.38 -4.76 -13.78
CA THR A 73 -10.30 -4.19 -14.77
C THR A 73 -9.60 -3.31 -15.82
N LYS A 74 -8.53 -2.59 -15.45
CA LYS A 74 -7.74 -1.76 -16.37
C LYS A 74 -6.60 -2.52 -17.07
N ASN A 75 -6.46 -3.84 -16.85
CA ASN A 75 -5.34 -4.67 -17.32
C ASN A 75 -3.96 -4.03 -17.01
N SER A 76 -3.84 -3.35 -15.87
CA SER A 76 -2.64 -2.61 -15.47
C SER A 76 -1.75 -3.48 -14.59
N GLN A 77 -0.71 -4.07 -15.19
CA GLN A 77 0.26 -4.91 -14.47
C GLN A 77 1.43 -4.13 -13.87
N LEU A 78 1.52 -2.82 -14.12
CA LEU A 78 2.72 -2.05 -13.83
C LEU A 78 2.77 -1.46 -12.42
N LEU A 79 1.61 -1.34 -11.75
CA LEU A 79 1.56 -0.90 -10.35
C LEU A 79 1.86 -2.08 -9.41
N LYS A 80 2.99 -2.07 -8.72
CA LYS A 80 3.29 -3.09 -7.70
C LYS A 80 2.70 -2.69 -6.35
N LEU A 81 2.12 -3.66 -5.64
CA LEU A 81 1.63 -3.49 -4.27
C LEU A 81 2.49 -4.36 -3.36
N GLU A 82 2.98 -3.76 -2.28
CA GLU A 82 3.87 -4.39 -1.32
C GLU A 82 3.37 -4.12 0.10
N VAL A 83 3.74 -5.00 1.02
CA VAL A 83 3.57 -4.79 2.46
C VAL A 83 4.95 -4.67 3.08
N VAL A 84 5.15 -3.65 3.90
CA VAL A 84 6.36 -3.49 4.70
C VAL A 84 5.99 -3.74 6.15
N PHE A 85 6.64 -4.73 6.74
CA PHE A 85 6.44 -5.16 8.12
C PHE A 85 7.75 -5.08 8.88
N VAL A 86 7.76 -4.38 10.01
CA VAL A 86 8.90 -4.34 10.93
C VAL A 86 8.73 -5.40 12.01
N GLY A 87 9.57 -6.43 11.95
CA GLY A 87 9.64 -7.47 12.96
C GLY A 87 10.15 -6.95 14.30
N MET A 88 9.40 -7.21 15.36
CA MET A 88 9.66 -6.81 16.74
C MET A 88 9.27 -7.96 17.68
N SER A 89 9.81 -7.99 18.90
CA SER A 89 9.50 -9.06 19.87
C SER A 89 8.01 -9.27 20.14
N ARG A 90 7.17 -8.24 19.93
CA ARG A 90 5.73 -8.27 20.18
C ARG A 90 4.85 -8.65 18.99
N ASN A 91 5.42 -8.77 17.78
CA ASN A 91 4.66 -9.07 16.56
C ASN A 91 5.33 -10.12 15.66
N ILE A 92 6.53 -10.60 16.02
CA ILE A 92 7.30 -11.55 15.20
C ILE A 92 6.59 -12.89 15.04
N GLU A 93 5.87 -13.34 16.08
CA GLU A 93 5.07 -14.57 16.04
C GLU A 93 3.90 -14.49 15.04
N GLU A 94 3.51 -13.29 14.60
CA GLU A 94 2.47 -13.11 13.58
C GLU A 94 3.00 -13.25 12.14
N LEU A 95 4.32 -13.44 11.94
CA LEU A 95 4.94 -13.69 10.62
C LEU A 95 5.18 -15.18 10.33
N LEU A 96 4.99 -16.05 11.32
CA LEU A 96 5.24 -17.50 11.25
C LEU A 96 3.96 -18.27 10.98
#